data_AF-A0A5N5F0L1-F1
#
_entry.id   AF-A0A5N5F0L1-F1
#
_cell.length_a   1.000
_cell.length_b   1.000
_cell.length_c   1.000
_cell.angle_alpha   90.00
_cell.angle_beta   90.00
_cell.angle_gamma   90.00
#
_symmetry.space_group_name_H-M   'P 1'
#
loop_
_entity.id
_entity.type
_entity.pdbx_description
1 polymer ?
#
loop_
_entity_poly.entity_id
_entity_poly.type
_entity_poly.pdbx_seq_one_letter_code
_entity_poly.pdbx_strand_id
1 'polypeptide(L)' 'MSAQTAVGFVLERVADVLAKIELPKDVRPQMQRLRDKLKLMQCFLKDADAEHEDDLQMHNWVSDIRNAAYDAEDLI' A
#
# COMPACT_ATOMS: atom_id res chain seq x y z
N MET A 1 -2.11 13.41 4.43
CA MET A 1 -2.64 12.43 3.45
C MET A 1 -3.25 11.26 4.22
N SER A 2 -4.42 10.72 3.81
CA SER A 2 -5.00 9.54 4.49
C SER A 2 -4.24 8.26 4.08
N ALA A 3 -4.35 7.20 4.88
CA ALA A 3 -3.77 5.89 4.55
C ALA A 3 -4.26 5.39 3.18
N GLN A 4 -5.55 5.59 2.88
CA GLN A 4 -6.16 5.18 1.61
C GLN A 4 -5.57 5.93 0.40
N THR A 5 -5.38 7.24 0.53
CA THR A 5 -4.74 8.04 -0.52
C THR A 5 -3.27 7.66 -0.71
N ALA A 6 -2.52 7.46 0.39
CA ALA A 6 -1.11 7.09 0.32
C ALA A 6 -0.92 5.71 -0.33
N VAL A 7 -1.67 4.69 0.12
CA VAL A 7 -1.63 3.34 -0.47
C VAL A 7 -2.05 3.37 -1.94
N GLY A 8 -3.07 4.15 -2.30
CA GLY A 8 -3.49 4.34 -3.69
C GLY A 8 -2.37 4.91 -4.57
N PHE A 9 -1.70 5.96 -4.09
CA PHE A 9 -0.57 6.58 -4.79
C PHE A 9 0.58 5.60 -5.00
N VAL A 10 1.04 4.95 -3.92
CA VAL A 10 2.16 3.98 -4.01
C VAL A 10 1.78 2.81 -4.93
N LEU A 11 0.53 2.32 -4.87
CA LEU A 11 0.06 1.24 -5.74
C LEU A 11 0.12 1.62 -7.22
N GLU A 12 -0.28 2.85 -7.57
CA GLU A 12 -0.18 3.38 -8.94
C GLU A 12 1.29 3.46 -9.39
N ARG A 13 2.17 4.00 -8.55
CA ARG A 13 3.61 4.11 -8.84
C ARG A 13 4.26 2.74 -9.06
N VAL A 14 3.95 1.77 -8.21
CA VAL A 14 4.45 0.39 -8.35
C VAL A 14 3.92 -0.27 -9.63
N ALA A 15 2.65 -0.04 -9.98
CA ALA A 15 2.08 -0.54 -11.23
C ALA A 15 2.77 0.07 -12.46
N ASP A 16 3.04 1.38 -12.41
CA ASP A 16 3.76 2.10 -13.45
C ASP A 16 5.19 1.58 -13.64
N VAL A 17 5.93 1.39 -12.55
CA VAL A 17 7.29 0.83 -12.59
C VAL A 17 7.27 -0.58 -13.21
N LEU A 18 6.33 -1.43 -12.79
CA LEU A 18 6.18 -2.78 -13.34
C LEU A 18 5.82 -2.82 -14.83
N ALA A 19 5.18 -1.78 -15.35
CA ALA A 19 4.73 -1.68 -16.74
C ALA A 19 5.75 -1.00 -17.66
N LYS A 20 6.47 0.00 -17.16
CA LYS A 20 7.31 0.91 -17.96
C LYS A 20 8.81 0.63 -17.83
N ILE A 21 9.24 -0.02 -16.76
CA ILE A 21 10.66 -0.23 -16.46
C ILE A 21 11.02 -1.70 -16.59
N GLU A 22 12.10 -1.99 -17.31
CA GLU A 22 12.68 -3.33 -17.34
C GLU A 22 13.46 -3.59 -16.06
N LEU A 23 12.78 -4.24 -15.11
CA LEU A 23 13.34 -4.56 -13.81
C LEU A 23 14.26 -5.79 -13.89
N PRO A 24 15.34 -5.84 -13.09
CA PRO A 24 16.13 -7.04 -12.90
C PRO A 24 15.25 -8.25 -12.55
N LYS A 25 15.61 -9.44 -13.04
CA LYS A 25 14.84 -10.68 -12.85
C LYS A 25 14.55 -11.00 -11.38
N ASP A 26 15.45 -10.60 -10.49
CA ASP A 26 15.33 -10.85 -9.04
C ASP A 26 14.52 -9.77 -8.31
N VAL A 27 14.35 -8.59 -8.93
CA VAL A 27 13.64 -7.44 -8.37
C VAL A 27 12.18 -7.42 -8.80
N ARG A 28 11.88 -7.81 -10.05
CA ARG A 28 10.51 -7.83 -10.59
C ARG A 28 9.53 -8.63 -9.72
N PRO A 29 9.86 -9.84 -9.22
CA PRO A 29 8.97 -10.59 -8.33
C PRO A 29 8.72 -9.88 -7.00
N GLN A 30 9.70 -9.13 -6.48
CA GLN A 30 9.55 -8.36 -5.25
C GLN A 30 8.59 -7.19 -5.44
N MET A 31 8.70 -6.48 -6.57
CA MET A 31 7.78 -5.40 -6.95
C MET A 31 6.34 -5.91 -7.16
N GLN A 32 6.18 -7.11 -7.74
CA GLN A 32 4.87 -7.75 -7.85
C GLN A 32 4.29 -8.10 -6.48
N ARG A 33 5.08 -8.67 -5.56
CA ARG A 33 4.66 -8.95 -4.19
C ARG A 33 4.29 -7.69 -3.43
N LEU A 34 5.03 -6.60 -3.61
CA LEU A 34 4.73 -5.30 -3.03
C LEU A 34 3.37 -4.79 -3.51
N ARG A 35 3.12 -4.82 -4.84
CA ARG A 35 1.83 -4.45 -5.42
C ARG A 35 0.67 -5.27 -4.84
N ASP A 36 0.86 -6.57 -4.69
CA ASP A 36 -0.20 -7.46 -4.18
C ASP A 36 -0.48 -7.21 -2.69
N LYS A 37 0.55 -6.93 -1.88
CA LYS A 37 0.38 -6.47 -0.49
C LYS A 37 -0.33 -5.12 -0.39
N LEU A 38 0.02 -4.16 -1.25
CA LEU A 38 -0.64 -2.85 -1.29
C LEU A 38 -2.12 -2.97 -1.68
N LYS A 39 -2.47 -3.89 -2.59
CA LYS A 39 -3.88 -4.21 -2.89
C LYS A 39 -4.63 -4.75 -1.68
N LEU A 40 -4.00 -5.65 -0.91
CA LEU A 40 -4.61 -6.15 0.34
C LEU A 40 -4.84 -5.00 1.32
N MET A 41 -3.83 -4.16 1.56
CA MET A 41 -3.98 -2.98 2.42
C MET A 41 -5.09 -2.05 1.94
N GLN A 42 -5.23 -1.84 0.62
CA GLN A 42 -6.31 -1.02 0.06
C GLN A 42 -7.69 -1.61 0.29
N CYS A 43 -7.86 -2.94 0.21
CA CYS A 43 -9.13 -3.58 0.56
C CYS A 43 -9.45 -3.41 2.04
N PHE A 44 -8.48 -3.70 2.92
CA PHE A 44 -8.64 -3.53 4.36
C PHE A 44 -9.00 -2.10 4.76
N LEU A 45 -8.36 -1.09 4.16
CA LEU A 45 -8.68 0.31 4.44
C LEU A 45 -10.11 0.68 4.01
N LYS A 46 -10.59 0.13 2.88
CA LYS A 46 -11.98 0.33 2.45
C LYS A 46 -12.98 -0.33 3.40
N ASP A 47 -12.65 -1.52 3.88
CA ASP A 47 -13.48 -2.25 4.83
C ASP A 47 -13.52 -1.49 6.18
N ALA A 48 -12.38 -0.95 6.63
CA ALA A 48 -12.27 -0.12 7.82
C ALA A 48 -12.98 1.24 7.72
N ASP A 49 -13.04 1.85 6.54
CA ASP A 49 -13.82 3.08 6.32
C ASP A 49 -15.34 2.78 6.30
N ALA A 50 -15.74 1.56 5.91
CA ALA A 50 -17.14 1.15 5.79
C ALA A 50 -17.73 0.65 7.11
N GLU A 51 -16.94 -0.07 7.90
CA GLU A 51 -17.28 -0.51 9.26
C GLU A 51 -16.83 0.60 10.22
N HIS A 52 -17.75 1.47 10.65
CA HIS A 52 -17.51 2.41 11.75
C HIS A 52 -17.20 1.61 13.03
N GLU A 53 -15.96 1.18 13.23
CA GLU A 53 -15.60 0.34 14.37
C GLU A 53 -14.49 0.94 15.22
N ASP A 54 -14.94 1.33 16.42
CA ASP A 54 -14.23 1.67 17.66
C ASP A 54 -13.27 0.56 18.15
N ASP A 55 -12.78 -0.31 17.27
CA ASP A 55 -11.81 -1.33 17.64
C ASP A 55 -10.40 -0.73 17.58
N LEU A 56 -9.81 -0.54 18.77
CA LEU A 56 -8.43 -0.06 18.93
C LEU A 56 -7.42 -0.88 18.11
N GLN A 57 -7.73 -2.15 17.82
CA GLN A 57 -6.91 -2.99 16.96
C GLN A 57 -6.94 -2.52 15.49
N MET A 58 -8.11 -2.11 15.00
CA MET A 58 -8.29 -1.52 13.66
C MET A 58 -7.52 -0.21 13.52
N HIS A 59 -7.61 0.66 14.53
CA HIS A 59 -6.90 1.95 14.53
C HIS A 59 -5.37 1.79 14.52
N ASN A 60 -4.83 0.86 15.31
CA ASN A 60 -3.39 0.57 15.29
C ASN A 60 -2.95 0.05 13.91
N TRP A 61 -3.74 -0.83 13.32
CA TRP A 61 -3.43 -1.41 12.01
C TRP A 61 -3.47 -0.39 10.87
N VAL A 62 -4.45 0.52 10.88
CA VAL A 62 -4.53 1.65 9.94
C VAL A 62 -3.30 2.56 10.08
N SER A 63 -2.85 2.80 11.32
CA SER A 63 -1.64 3.60 11.57
C SER A 63 -0.38 2.91 11.05
N ASP A 64 -0.24 1.60 11.21
CA ASP A 64 0.88 0.82 10.69
C ASP A 64 0.93 0.82 9.17
N ILE A 65 -0.22 0.66 8.49
CA ILE A 65 -0.30 0.77 7.03
C ILE A 65 0.12 2.16 6.55
N ARG A 66 -0.37 3.20 7.21
CA ARG A 66 -0.02 4.58 6.87
C ARG A 66 1.49 4.81 6.98
N ASN A 67 2.11 4.34 8.05
CA ASN A 67 3.54 4.49 8.25
C ASN A 67 4.33 3.76 7.16
N ALA A 68 3.96 2.51 6.85
CA ALA A 68 4.59 1.75 5.77
C ALA A 68 4.41 2.41 4.38
N ALA A 69 3.28 3.07 4.14
CA ALA A 69 3.06 3.82 2.90
C ALA A 69 3.95 5.07 2.81
N TYR A 70 4.15 5.80 3.92
CA TYR A 70 5.08 6.93 3.96
C TYR A 70 6.53 6.50 3.77
N ASP A 71 6.96 5.43 4.44
CA ASP A 71 8.32 4.89 4.25
C ASP A 71 8.56 4.49 2.78
N ALA A 72 7.53 4.00 2.09
CA ALA A 72 7.61 3.66 0.67
C ALA A 72 7.60 4.91 -0.23
N GLU A 73 6.84 5.94 0.11
CA GLU A 73 6.82 7.22 -0.61
C GLU A 73 8.19 7.91 -0.59
N ASP A 74 8.88 7.90 0.56
CA ASP A 74 10.20 8.54 0.72
C ASP A 74 11.33 7.84 -0.07
N LEU A 75 11.12 6.60 -0.51
CA LEU A 75 12.12 5.80 -1.22
C LEU A 75 11.99 5.86 -2.75
N ILE A 76 10.94 6.50 -3.29
CA ILE A 76 10.59 6.51 -4.73
C ILE A 76 10.60 7.93 -5.30
#